data_AF-A0A4Q3RAD1-F1
#
_entry.id   AF-A0A4Q3RAD1-F1
#
_cell.length_a   1.000
_cell.length_b   1.000
_cell.length_c   1.000
_cell.angle_alpha   90.00
_cell.angle_beta   90.00
_cell.angle_gamma   90.00
#
_symmetry.space_group_name_H-M   'P 1'
#
loop_
_entity.id
_entity.type
_entity.pdbx_description
1 polymer ?
#
loop_
_entity_poly.entity_id
_entity_poly.type
_entity_poly.pdbx_seq_one_letter_code
_entity_poly.pdbx_strand_id
1 'polypeptide(L)'
;VVAGNVTTEKVKELAEKWFGPIESGEKYVRQLPQEPQQNIAKKLEVHAAVPLDAFYKTWHIYDRLDHRYYVSDLITEILGGGGSSRLFQALVKEQKLFSNIECYHFGTTDAGLLTIEGKLVTGVKMEDAEKAIEAELAKLKAEKITDTELQKVKNKTESTIAFEDMSVMNRANSLAYYELLGDASLMNSELDRYNKVTIDDIQQLSSEIFREENSSTLYYHAKNN
;
A
#
# COMPACT_ATOMS: atom_id res chain seq x y z
N VAL A 1 12.21 -3.31 -22.10
CA VAL A 1 10.89 -3.87 -22.42
C VAL A 1 10.33 -3.17 -23.65
N VAL A 2 9.67 -3.90 -24.55
CA VAL A 2 8.98 -3.33 -25.72
C VAL A 2 7.56 -3.91 -25.76
N ALA A 3 6.55 -3.05 -25.90
CA ALA A 3 5.15 -3.45 -26.02
C ALA A 3 4.46 -2.64 -27.12
N GLY A 4 3.58 -3.28 -27.88
CA GLY A 4 2.85 -2.67 -28.99
C GLY A 4 2.75 -3.60 -30.19
N ASN A 5 2.48 -3.03 -31.36
CA ASN A 5 2.38 -3.78 -32.62
C ASN A 5 3.78 -4.10 -33.19
N VAL A 6 4.45 -5.09 -32.59
CA VAL A 6 5.81 -5.53 -32.96
C VAL A 6 5.91 -7.06 -32.94
N THR A 7 6.89 -7.62 -33.65
CA THR A 7 7.23 -9.04 -33.55
C THR A 7 8.48 -9.23 -32.69
N THR A 8 8.53 -10.32 -31.92
CA THR A 8 9.66 -10.63 -31.03
C THR A 8 10.97 -10.74 -31.81
N GLU A 9 10.94 -11.33 -32.99
CA GLU A 9 12.12 -11.51 -33.85
C GLU A 9 12.70 -10.16 -34.26
N LYS A 10 11.85 -9.22 -34.68
CA LYS A 10 12.31 -7.89 -35.11
C LYS A 10 12.87 -7.08 -33.95
N VAL A 11 12.23 -7.17 -32.78
CA VAL A 11 12.73 -6.51 -31.57
C VAL A 11 14.10 -7.06 -31.17
N LYS A 12 14.30 -8.38 -31.20
CA LYS A 12 15.59 -9.02 -30.91
C LYS A 12 16.67 -8.58 -31.90
N GLU A 13 16.37 -8.59 -33.21
CA GLU A 13 17.30 -8.13 -34.25
C GLU A 13 17.77 -6.69 -34.00
N LEU A 14 16.84 -5.78 -33.69
CA LEU A 14 17.17 -4.37 -33.42
C LEU A 14 17.89 -4.19 -32.09
N ALA A 15 17.53 -4.96 -31.06
CA ALA A 15 18.20 -4.92 -29.77
C ALA A 15 19.66 -5.36 -29.89
N GLU A 16 19.93 -6.45 -30.61
CA GLU A 16 21.28 -6.92 -30.88
C GLU A 16 22.08 -5.89 -31.69
N LYS A 17 21.49 -5.32 -32.75
CA LYS A 17 22.14 -4.31 -33.58
C LYS A 17 22.58 -3.08 -32.79
N TRP A 18 21.72 -2.56 -31.90
CA TRP A 18 21.94 -1.28 -31.23
C TRP A 18 22.56 -1.39 -29.84
N PHE A 19 22.29 -2.47 -29.11
CA PHE A 19 22.77 -2.66 -27.73
C PHE A 19 23.75 -3.83 -27.57
N GLY A 20 23.79 -4.78 -28.50
CA GLY A 20 24.69 -5.95 -28.44
C GLY A 20 26.18 -5.60 -28.32
N PRO A 21 26.70 -4.58 -29.02
CA PRO A 21 28.11 -4.18 -28.89
C PRO A 21 28.49 -3.53 -27.54
N ILE A 22 27.54 -3.26 -26.65
CA ILE A 22 27.82 -2.65 -25.35
C ILE A 22 28.42 -3.74 -24.44
N GLU A 23 29.69 -3.58 -24.07
CA GLU A 23 30.35 -4.50 -23.15
C GLU A 23 29.64 -4.54 -21.79
N SER A 24 29.53 -5.75 -21.22
CA SER A 24 28.92 -5.93 -19.91
C SER A 24 29.80 -5.26 -18.84
N GLY A 25 29.19 -4.40 -18.03
CA GLY A 25 29.84 -3.85 -16.84
C GLY A 25 29.92 -4.86 -15.70
N GLU A 26 30.57 -4.46 -14.61
CA GLU A 26 30.55 -5.25 -13.38
C GLU A 26 29.12 -5.38 -12.86
N LYS A 27 28.67 -6.61 -12.64
CA LYS A 27 27.32 -6.87 -12.13
C LYS A 27 27.19 -6.31 -10.72
N TYR A 28 26.35 -5.30 -10.55
CA TYR A 28 26.00 -4.80 -9.23
C TYR A 28 25.24 -5.86 -8.43
N VAL A 29 25.75 -6.21 -7.26
CA VAL A 29 25.06 -7.06 -6.28
C VAL A 29 24.50 -6.16 -5.21
N ARG A 30 23.17 -6.03 -5.18
CA ARG A 30 22.48 -5.19 -4.18
C ARG A 30 22.57 -5.85 -2.81
N GLN A 31 23.34 -5.25 -1.90
CA GLN A 31 23.51 -5.69 -0.51
C GLN A 31 23.22 -4.53 0.44
N LEU A 32 21.97 -4.08 0.47
CA LEU A 32 21.53 -3.05 1.41
C LEU A 32 21.24 -3.68 2.77
N PRO A 33 21.59 -3.02 3.89
CA PRO A 33 21.16 -3.46 5.20
C PRO A 33 19.63 -3.42 5.27
N GLN A 34 19.04 -4.46 5.85
CA GLN A 34 17.60 -4.49 6.10
C GLN A 34 17.27 -3.56 7.27
N GLU A 35 16.15 -2.84 7.18
CA GLU A 35 15.66 -2.05 8.30
C GLU A 35 15.36 -2.98 9.49
N PRO A 36 15.90 -2.71 10.69
CA PRO A 36 15.61 -3.53 11.84
C PRO A 36 14.13 -3.43 12.23
N GLN A 37 13.59 -4.50 12.81
CA GLN A 37 12.24 -4.48 13.33
C GLN A 37 12.07 -3.34 14.34
N GLN A 38 11.06 -2.50 14.13
CA GLN A 38 10.72 -1.45 15.06
C GLN A 38 10.02 -2.04 16.29
N ASN A 39 10.58 -1.76 17.47
CA ASN A 39 10.09 -2.25 18.77
C ASN A 39 9.76 -1.12 19.75
N ILE A 40 9.74 0.13 19.27
CA ILE A 40 9.37 1.31 20.06
C ILE A 40 8.58 2.24 19.15
N ALA A 41 7.39 2.64 19.60
CA ALA A 41 6.56 3.62 18.90
C ALA A 41 7.30 4.95 18.78
N LYS A 42 7.24 5.57 17.60
CA LYS A 42 7.82 6.90 17.37
C LYS A 42 6.69 7.90 17.18
N LYS A 43 6.83 9.08 17.79
CA LYS A 43 5.89 10.19 17.60
C LYS A 43 6.65 11.48 17.33
N LEU A 44 6.17 12.25 16.36
CA LEU A 44 6.66 13.58 16.04
C LEU A 44 5.48 14.55 15.96
N GLU A 45 5.66 15.75 16.51
CA GLU A 45 4.68 16.83 16.41
C GLU A 45 5.31 18.02 15.69
N VAL A 46 4.65 18.49 14.63
CA VAL A 46 5.12 19.59 13.78
C VAL A 46 4.05 20.67 13.74
N HIS A 47 4.46 21.94 13.78
CA HIS A 47 3.55 23.07 13.66
C HIS A 47 3.98 23.97 12.49
N ALA A 48 3.11 24.16 11.51
CA ALA A 48 3.40 24.98 10.33
C ALA A 48 2.20 25.82 9.88
N ALA A 49 2.45 26.82 9.04
CA ALA A 49 1.42 27.69 8.47
C ALA A 49 0.64 26.96 7.36
N VAL A 50 -0.24 26.04 7.76
CA VAL A 50 -1.13 25.25 6.91
C VAL A 50 -2.59 25.45 7.34
N PRO A 51 -3.58 25.20 6.47
CA PRO A 51 -4.97 25.54 6.78
C PRO A 51 -5.67 24.55 7.73
N LEU A 52 -5.18 23.32 7.88
CA LEU A 52 -5.82 22.26 8.67
C LEU A 52 -4.79 21.38 9.37
N ASP A 53 -5.17 20.88 10.54
CA ASP A 53 -4.48 19.81 11.23
C ASP A 53 -4.52 18.51 10.41
N ALA A 54 -3.41 17.79 10.39
CA ALA A 54 -3.29 16.53 9.68
C ALA A 54 -2.64 15.46 10.56
N PHE A 55 -3.16 14.25 10.43
CA PHE A 55 -2.68 13.07 11.10
C PHE A 55 -2.05 12.12 10.09
N TYR A 56 -0.93 11.51 10.46
CA TYR A 56 -0.30 10.43 9.74
C TYR A 56 0.14 9.37 10.75
N LYS A 57 -0.16 8.10 10.50
CA LYS A 57 0.41 6.98 11.24
C LYS A 57 0.79 5.87 10.28
N THR A 58 2.01 5.38 10.41
CA THR A 58 2.57 4.37 9.51
C THR A 58 3.09 3.17 10.28
N TRP A 59 3.02 2.00 9.63
CA TRP A 59 3.51 0.73 10.16
C TRP A 59 4.36 0.03 9.11
N HIS A 60 5.44 -0.64 9.54
CA HIS A 60 6.23 -1.47 8.63
C HIS A 60 5.41 -2.69 8.19
N ILE A 61 5.51 -2.99 6.89
CA ILE A 61 4.92 -4.16 6.23
C ILE A 61 6.01 -4.91 5.43
N TYR A 62 5.58 -5.85 4.61
CA TYR A 62 6.46 -6.77 3.88
C TYR A 62 6.81 -6.29 2.48
N ASP A 63 7.82 -6.91 1.88
CA ASP A 63 8.23 -6.62 0.51
C ASP A 63 7.21 -7.12 -0.51
N ARG A 64 7.30 -6.60 -1.74
CA ARG A 64 6.33 -6.82 -2.82
C ARG A 64 6.03 -8.29 -3.17
N LEU A 65 6.98 -9.21 -2.96
CA LEU A 65 6.83 -10.61 -3.36
C LEU A 65 6.26 -11.51 -2.26
N ASP A 66 6.26 -11.05 -1.01
CA ASP A 66 5.70 -11.74 0.14
C ASP A 66 4.16 -11.82 0.07
N HIS A 67 3.56 -12.95 0.49
CA HIS A 67 2.09 -13.07 0.56
C HIS A 67 1.45 -11.98 1.41
N ARG A 68 2.11 -11.59 2.50
CA ARG A 68 1.63 -10.58 3.44
C ARG A 68 1.52 -9.20 2.81
N TYR A 69 2.22 -8.91 1.71
CA TYR A 69 2.02 -7.69 0.94
C TYR A 69 0.60 -7.62 0.37
N TYR A 70 0.12 -8.71 -0.25
CA TYR A 70 -1.22 -8.81 -0.83
C TYR A 70 -2.31 -8.70 0.24
N VAL A 71 -2.04 -9.28 1.41
CA VAL A 71 -2.91 -9.17 2.58
C VAL A 71 -2.94 -7.72 3.09
N SER A 72 -1.78 -7.04 3.19
CA SER A 72 -1.69 -5.62 3.55
C SER A 72 -2.45 -4.73 2.58
N ASP A 73 -2.33 -4.97 1.27
CA ASP A 73 -3.05 -4.19 0.26
C ASP A 73 -4.57 -4.34 0.41
N LEU A 74 -5.09 -5.57 0.56
CA LEU A 74 -6.52 -5.77 0.82
C LEU A 74 -6.98 -5.17 2.17
N ILE A 75 -6.11 -5.12 3.19
CA ILE A 75 -6.39 -4.37 4.43
C ILE A 75 -6.58 -2.88 4.14
N THR A 76 -5.76 -2.28 3.28
CA THR A 76 -5.91 -0.86 2.91
C THR A 76 -7.24 -0.61 2.19
N GLU A 77 -7.69 -1.53 1.36
CA GLU A 77 -8.99 -1.46 0.69
C GLU A 77 -10.17 -1.58 1.67
N ILE A 78 -10.07 -2.46 2.67
CA ILE A 78 -11.07 -2.60 3.74
C ILE A 78 -11.15 -1.32 4.58
N LEU A 79 -10.01 -0.75 4.95
CA LEU A 79 -9.92 0.41 5.83
C LEU A 79 -10.23 1.73 5.10
N GLY A 80 -9.65 1.95 3.92
CA GLY A 80 -9.62 3.22 3.19
C GLY A 80 -10.06 3.17 1.73
N GLY A 81 -10.54 2.02 1.21
CA GLY A 81 -10.87 1.81 -0.21
C GLY A 81 -12.07 2.57 -0.78
N GLY A 82 -12.45 3.71 -0.20
CA GLY A 82 -13.46 4.63 -0.71
C GLY A 82 -14.67 4.81 0.21
N GLY A 83 -15.78 5.31 -0.34
CA GLY A 83 -16.91 5.79 0.45
C GLY A 83 -17.66 4.75 1.28
N SER A 84 -17.31 3.47 1.19
CA SER A 84 -17.90 2.37 1.97
C SER A 84 -16.87 1.61 2.81
N SER A 85 -15.65 2.15 2.94
CA SER A 85 -14.60 1.60 3.77
C SER A 85 -14.86 1.92 5.25
N ARG A 86 -14.25 1.13 6.15
CA ARG A 86 -14.50 1.24 7.59
C ARG A 86 -14.15 2.61 8.15
N LEU A 87 -12.96 3.15 7.81
CA LEU A 87 -12.51 4.45 8.32
C LEU A 87 -13.39 5.59 7.80
N PHE A 88 -13.79 5.56 6.53
CA PHE A 88 -14.64 6.61 5.97
C PHE A 88 -16.02 6.62 6.63
N GLN A 89 -16.65 5.46 6.80
CA GLN A 89 -17.97 5.36 7.45
C GLN A 89 -17.90 5.84 8.91
N ALA A 90 -16.98 5.29 9.70
CA ALA A 90 -16.90 5.60 11.12
C ALA A 90 -16.41 7.04 11.38
N LEU A 91 -15.35 7.49 10.70
CA LEU A 91 -14.59 8.68 11.11
C LEU A 91 -14.93 9.93 10.31
N VAL A 92 -15.43 9.77 9.08
CA VAL A 92 -15.87 10.91 8.24
C VAL A 92 -17.39 11.07 8.28
N LYS A 93 -18.16 9.98 8.10
CA LYS A 93 -19.63 10.06 8.01
C LYS A 93 -20.32 10.14 9.37
N GLU A 94 -19.98 9.24 10.28
CA GLU A 94 -20.67 9.10 11.57
C GLU A 94 -20.14 10.08 12.61
N GLN A 95 -18.85 9.97 12.95
CA GLN A 95 -18.23 10.76 14.03
C GLN A 95 -17.79 12.15 13.58
N LYS A 96 -17.61 12.37 12.26
CA LYS A 96 -17.21 13.65 11.66
C LYS A 96 -15.92 14.23 12.26
N LEU A 97 -14.96 13.35 12.58
CA LEU A 97 -13.65 13.74 13.10
C LEU A 97 -12.71 14.19 11.98
N PHE A 98 -12.87 13.60 10.80
CA PHE A 98 -12.05 13.87 9.63
C PHE A 98 -12.89 14.43 8.48
N SER A 99 -12.30 15.35 7.73
CA SER A 99 -12.83 15.84 6.45
C SER A 99 -12.54 14.85 5.32
N ASN A 100 -11.38 14.21 5.37
CA ASN A 100 -10.99 13.05 4.58
C ASN A 100 -10.09 12.13 5.41
N ILE A 101 -10.09 10.85 5.07
CA ILE A 101 -9.17 9.87 5.63
C ILE A 101 -8.87 8.83 4.57
N GLU A 102 -7.61 8.44 4.46
CA GLU A 102 -7.09 7.51 3.48
C GLU A 102 -6.26 6.44 4.18
N CYS A 103 -6.27 5.24 3.61
CA CYS A 103 -5.40 4.15 4.03
C CYS A 103 -4.78 3.58 2.76
N TYR A 104 -3.46 3.54 2.70
CA TYR A 104 -2.73 3.05 1.53
C TYR A 104 -1.42 2.42 1.98
N HIS A 105 -0.73 1.74 1.06
CA HIS A 105 0.57 1.16 1.34
C HIS A 105 1.59 1.60 0.28
N PHE A 106 2.87 1.51 0.64
CA PHE A 106 4.00 1.74 -0.25
C PHE A 106 4.65 0.40 -0.57
N GLY A 107 4.31 -0.17 -1.73
CA GLY A 107 4.91 -1.41 -2.23
C GLY A 107 6.23 -1.17 -2.94
N THR A 108 7.32 -1.76 -2.45
CA THR A 108 8.63 -1.69 -3.10
C THR A 108 9.32 -3.04 -3.10
N THR A 109 10.49 -3.11 -3.74
CA THR A 109 11.35 -4.31 -3.67
C THR A 109 11.77 -4.67 -2.26
N ASP A 110 11.82 -3.67 -1.36
CA ASP A 110 12.12 -3.84 0.05
C ASP A 110 10.83 -3.72 0.88
N ALA A 111 10.93 -4.08 2.17
CA ALA A 111 9.85 -3.94 3.13
C ALA A 111 9.20 -2.54 3.06
N GLY A 112 7.89 -2.54 2.89
CA GLY A 112 7.10 -1.32 2.70
C GLY A 112 6.60 -0.67 3.98
N LEU A 113 5.75 0.33 3.81
CA LEU A 113 4.96 0.95 4.88
C LEU A 113 3.47 0.91 4.53
N LEU A 114 2.61 0.67 5.52
CA LEU A 114 1.17 0.95 5.43
C LEU A 114 0.89 2.24 6.21
N THR A 115 0.13 3.15 5.62
CA THR A 115 -0.13 4.48 6.15
C THR A 115 -1.62 4.75 6.24
N ILE A 116 -2.05 5.28 7.38
CA ILE A 116 -3.32 5.99 7.52
C ILE A 116 -3.01 7.48 7.63
N GLU A 117 -3.64 8.29 6.77
CA GLU A 117 -3.57 9.74 6.86
C GLU A 117 -4.94 10.38 6.77
N GLY A 118 -5.10 11.57 7.35
CA GLY A 118 -6.34 12.32 7.24
C GLY A 118 -6.23 13.77 7.69
N LYS A 119 -7.14 14.62 7.20
CA LYS A 119 -7.28 16.01 7.64
C LYS A 119 -8.42 16.15 8.63
N LEU A 120 -8.13 16.68 9.81
CA LEU A 120 -9.10 16.80 10.89
C LEU A 120 -10.11 17.92 10.58
N VAL A 121 -11.34 17.74 11.06
CA VAL A 121 -12.33 18.83 11.11
C VAL A 121 -11.88 19.86 12.15
N THR A 122 -12.05 21.15 11.85
CA THR A 122 -11.65 22.25 12.75
C THR A 122 -12.23 22.06 14.15
N GLY A 123 -11.35 22.12 15.16
CA GLY A 123 -11.71 21.99 16.58
C GLY A 123 -11.66 20.56 17.14
N VAL A 124 -11.46 19.54 16.29
CA VAL A 124 -11.19 18.17 16.74
C VAL A 124 -9.77 18.09 17.30
N LYS A 125 -9.60 17.45 18.45
CA LYS A 125 -8.27 17.21 19.05
C LYS A 125 -7.58 16.03 18.37
N MET A 126 -6.26 16.14 18.20
CA MET A 126 -5.46 15.11 17.53
C MET A 126 -5.52 13.76 18.27
N GLU A 127 -5.54 13.79 19.60
CA GLU A 127 -5.62 12.59 20.44
C GLU A 127 -6.98 11.89 20.32
N ASP A 128 -8.07 12.65 20.19
CA ASP A 128 -9.41 12.08 19.99
C ASP A 128 -9.51 11.41 18.60
N ALA A 129 -8.89 12.04 17.59
CA ALA A 129 -8.80 11.50 16.25
C ALA A 129 -7.95 10.21 16.19
N GLU A 130 -6.76 10.19 16.79
CA GLU A 130 -5.93 8.98 16.87
C GLU A 130 -6.66 7.86 17.63
N LYS A 131 -7.28 8.18 18.77
CA LYS A 131 -8.02 7.18 19.56
C LYS A 131 -9.16 6.55 18.77
N ALA A 132 -9.83 7.31 17.91
CA ALA A 132 -10.88 6.79 17.04
C ALA A 132 -10.34 5.88 15.93
N ILE A 133 -9.16 6.20 15.36
CA ILE A 133 -8.46 5.31 14.42
C ILE A 133 -8.07 4.00 15.13
N GLU A 134 -7.47 4.09 16.31
CA GLU A 134 -7.08 2.92 17.10
C GLU A 134 -8.28 2.03 17.46
N ALA A 135 -9.46 2.60 17.69
CA ALA A 135 -10.68 1.84 17.92
C ALA A 135 -11.10 1.02 16.69
N GLU A 136 -11.01 1.58 15.47
CA GLU A 136 -11.32 0.85 14.25
C GLU A 136 -10.27 -0.23 13.93
N LEU A 137 -8.98 0.05 14.19
CA LEU A 137 -7.91 -0.96 14.08
C LEU A 137 -8.10 -2.08 15.11
N ALA A 138 -8.54 -1.77 16.33
CA ALA A 138 -8.85 -2.76 17.34
C ALA A 138 -10.03 -3.67 16.92
N LYS A 139 -11.08 -3.10 16.32
CA LYS A 139 -12.18 -3.88 15.74
C LYS A 139 -11.70 -4.81 14.63
N LEU A 140 -10.86 -4.33 13.71
CA LEU A 140 -10.32 -5.17 12.64
C LEU A 140 -9.47 -6.35 13.17
N LYS A 141 -8.74 -6.13 14.27
CA LYS A 141 -7.98 -7.20 14.95
C LYS A 141 -8.89 -8.20 15.66
N ALA A 142 -9.92 -7.72 16.38
CA ALA A 142 -10.76 -8.56 17.23
C ALA A 142 -11.88 -9.29 16.48
N GLU A 143 -12.47 -8.64 15.47
CA GLU A 143 -13.64 -9.12 14.74
C GLU A 143 -13.24 -9.55 13.34
N LYS A 144 -13.54 -10.81 12.99
CA LYS A 144 -13.33 -11.29 11.62
C LYS A 144 -14.16 -10.48 10.64
N ILE A 145 -13.56 -10.12 9.51
CA ILE A 145 -14.30 -9.58 8.38
C ILE A 145 -15.28 -10.61 7.84
N THR A 146 -16.30 -10.16 7.12
CA THR A 146 -17.25 -11.08 6.46
C THR A 146 -16.71 -11.56 5.11
N ASP A 147 -17.16 -12.73 4.64
CA ASP A 147 -16.85 -13.20 3.28
C ASP A 147 -17.26 -12.18 2.22
N THR A 148 -18.41 -11.52 2.41
CA THR A 148 -18.90 -10.46 1.51
C THR A 148 -17.94 -9.28 1.45
N GLU A 149 -17.37 -8.88 2.59
CA GLU A 149 -16.41 -7.78 2.67
C GLU A 149 -15.10 -8.14 1.97
N LEU A 150 -14.57 -9.35 2.20
CA LEU A 150 -13.38 -9.83 1.51
C LEU A 150 -13.60 -9.94 0.00
N GLN A 151 -14.72 -10.54 -0.41
CA GLN A 151 -15.04 -10.71 -1.83
C GLN A 151 -15.21 -9.36 -2.53
N LYS A 152 -15.83 -8.38 -1.85
CA LYS A 152 -15.98 -7.02 -2.37
C LYS A 152 -14.63 -6.37 -2.68
N VAL A 153 -13.66 -6.44 -1.77
CA VAL A 153 -12.34 -5.83 -2.01
C VAL A 153 -11.56 -6.59 -3.08
N LYS A 154 -11.64 -7.93 -3.12
CA LYS A 154 -11.05 -8.73 -4.21
C LYS A 154 -11.63 -8.36 -5.58
N ASN A 155 -12.95 -8.24 -5.70
CA ASN A 155 -13.61 -7.84 -6.95
C ASN A 155 -13.17 -6.44 -7.40
N LYS A 156 -12.97 -5.52 -6.45
CA LYS A 156 -12.47 -4.17 -6.74
C LYS A 156 -11.02 -4.24 -7.26
N THR A 157 -10.14 -4.98 -6.59
CA THR A 157 -8.76 -5.18 -7.02
C THR A 157 -8.67 -5.83 -8.40
N GLU A 158 -9.46 -6.87 -8.66
CA GLU A 158 -9.56 -7.51 -9.99
C GLU A 158 -9.97 -6.50 -11.06
N SER A 159 -10.98 -5.67 -10.77
CA SER A 159 -11.42 -4.62 -11.69
C SER A 159 -10.30 -3.62 -11.97
N THR A 160 -9.58 -3.16 -10.94
CA THR A 160 -8.44 -2.25 -11.09
C THR A 160 -7.36 -2.86 -11.99
N ILE A 161 -6.94 -4.10 -11.73
CA ILE A 161 -5.94 -4.81 -12.54
C ILE A 161 -6.41 -4.92 -14.00
N ALA A 162 -7.67 -5.30 -14.22
CA ALA A 162 -8.22 -5.42 -15.57
C ALA A 162 -8.23 -4.08 -16.34
N PHE A 163 -8.55 -2.97 -15.66
CA PHE A 163 -8.49 -1.64 -16.28
C PHE A 163 -7.05 -1.19 -16.56
N GLU A 164 -6.11 -1.48 -15.66
CA GLU A 164 -4.70 -1.18 -15.86
C GLU A 164 -4.14 -1.91 -17.08
N ASP A 165 -4.51 -3.18 -17.26
CA ASP A 165 -4.09 -4.01 -18.38
C ASP A 165 -4.64 -3.57 -19.74
N MET A 166 -5.66 -2.70 -19.80
CA MET A 166 -6.13 -2.16 -21.09
C MET A 166 -5.10 -1.23 -21.74
N SER A 167 -4.20 -0.64 -20.95
CA SER A 167 -3.17 0.27 -21.44
C SER A 167 -1.89 -0.50 -21.83
N VAL A 168 -1.47 -0.37 -23.09
CA VAL A 168 -0.19 -0.94 -23.57
C VAL A 168 0.98 -0.40 -22.75
N MET A 169 0.93 0.87 -22.34
CA MET A 169 1.96 1.48 -21.51
C MET A 169 2.01 0.85 -20.11
N ASN A 170 0.85 0.63 -19.48
CA ASN A 170 0.78 0.01 -18.16
C ASN A 170 1.25 -1.44 -18.19
N ARG A 171 0.90 -2.19 -19.25
CA ARG A 171 1.42 -3.55 -19.46
C ARG A 171 2.94 -3.56 -19.61
N ALA A 172 3.50 -2.62 -20.37
CA ALA A 172 4.94 -2.49 -20.52
C ALA A 172 5.64 -2.17 -19.18
N ASN A 173 5.08 -1.26 -18.40
CA ASN A 173 5.59 -0.89 -17.08
C ASN A 173 5.50 -2.06 -16.11
N SER A 174 4.38 -2.80 -16.10
CA SER A 174 4.20 -3.98 -15.25
C SER A 174 5.21 -5.06 -15.58
N LEU A 175 5.39 -5.39 -16.87
CA LEU A 175 6.42 -6.35 -17.30
C LEU A 175 7.83 -5.90 -16.87
N ALA A 176 8.15 -4.61 -17.03
CA ALA A 176 9.44 -4.07 -16.60
C ALA A 176 9.63 -4.18 -15.07
N TYR A 177 8.57 -3.92 -14.30
CA TYR A 177 8.59 -4.00 -12.86
C TYR A 177 8.75 -5.45 -12.35
N TYR A 178 8.03 -6.40 -12.92
CA TYR A 178 8.20 -7.82 -12.54
C TYR A 178 9.53 -8.41 -12.99
N GLU A 179 10.06 -7.99 -14.15
CA GLU A 179 11.43 -8.34 -14.55
C GLU A 179 12.46 -7.79 -13.56
N LEU A 180 12.26 -6.56 -13.07
CA LEU A 180 13.10 -5.98 -12.01
C LEU A 180 13.01 -6.78 -10.69
N LEU A 181 11.84 -7.35 -10.39
CA LEU A 181 11.64 -8.27 -9.25
C LEU A 181 12.23 -9.67 -9.48
N GLY A 182 12.72 -9.94 -10.69
CA GLY A 182 13.46 -11.15 -11.05
C GLY A 182 12.72 -12.12 -11.99
N ASP A 183 11.45 -11.87 -12.30
CA ASP A 183 10.67 -12.72 -13.22
C ASP A 183 9.45 -11.97 -13.78
N ALA A 184 9.52 -11.53 -15.04
CA ALA A 184 8.40 -10.89 -15.74
C ALA A 184 7.11 -11.72 -15.79
N SER A 185 7.19 -13.06 -15.69
CA SER A 185 6.03 -13.94 -15.78
C SER A 185 5.10 -13.84 -14.58
N LEU A 186 5.61 -13.32 -13.45
CA LEU A 186 4.85 -13.10 -12.21
C LEU A 186 3.60 -12.23 -12.41
N MET A 187 3.65 -11.29 -13.37
CA MET A 187 2.51 -10.47 -13.76
C MET A 187 1.25 -11.30 -14.04
N ASN A 188 1.41 -12.47 -14.68
CA ASN A 188 0.28 -13.32 -15.07
C ASN A 188 -0.37 -14.05 -13.89
N SER A 189 0.32 -14.11 -12.74
CA SER A 189 -0.15 -14.78 -11.52
C SER A 189 -0.62 -13.80 -10.43
N GLU A 190 -0.63 -12.51 -10.73
CA GLU A 190 -0.85 -11.47 -9.73
C GLU A 190 -2.25 -11.57 -9.10
N LEU A 191 -3.28 -11.72 -9.93
CA LEU A 191 -4.66 -11.89 -9.47
C LEU A 191 -4.82 -13.15 -8.60
N ASP A 192 -4.12 -14.24 -8.93
CA ASP A 192 -4.16 -15.47 -8.14
C ASP A 192 -3.60 -15.28 -6.73
N ARG A 193 -2.63 -14.38 -6.55
CA ARG A 193 -2.06 -14.06 -5.24
C ARG A 193 -3.06 -13.31 -4.36
N TYR A 194 -3.80 -12.34 -4.93
CA TYR A 194 -4.92 -11.71 -4.25
C TYR A 194 -6.04 -12.70 -3.92
N ASN A 195 -6.36 -13.61 -4.84
CA ASN A 195 -7.41 -14.60 -4.64
C ASN A 195 -7.09 -15.59 -3.50
N LYS A 196 -5.81 -15.88 -3.25
CA LYS A 196 -5.35 -16.74 -2.14
C LYS A 196 -5.49 -16.11 -0.77
N VAL A 197 -5.65 -14.80 -0.64
CA VAL A 197 -5.80 -14.13 0.66
C VAL A 197 -7.08 -14.61 1.35
N THR A 198 -6.96 -15.01 2.61
CA THR A 198 -8.07 -15.49 3.44
C THR A 198 -8.49 -14.47 4.50
N ILE A 199 -9.67 -14.66 5.09
CA ILE A 199 -10.13 -13.87 6.25
C ILE A 199 -9.16 -14.00 7.42
N ASP A 200 -8.62 -15.21 7.63
CA ASP A 200 -7.66 -15.48 8.70
C ASP A 200 -6.32 -14.77 8.46
N ASP A 201 -5.85 -14.69 7.21
CA ASP A 201 -4.68 -13.88 6.85
C ASP A 201 -4.88 -12.42 7.24
N ILE A 202 -6.05 -11.84 6.91
CA ILE A 202 -6.38 -10.45 7.23
C ILE A 202 -6.36 -10.23 8.75
N GLN A 203 -6.98 -11.12 9.52
CA GLN A 203 -7.04 -10.99 10.98
C GLN A 203 -5.65 -11.15 11.63
N GLN A 204 -4.91 -12.17 11.23
CA GLN A 204 -3.57 -12.44 11.75
C GLN A 204 -2.63 -11.28 11.42
N LEU A 205 -2.59 -10.86 10.15
CA LEU A 205 -1.70 -9.79 9.73
C LEU A 205 -2.09 -8.46 10.35
N SER A 206 -3.38 -8.15 10.50
CA SER A 206 -3.82 -6.93 11.20
C SER A 206 -3.30 -6.90 12.64
N SER A 207 -3.31 -8.04 13.33
CA SER A 207 -2.77 -8.15 14.70
C SER A 207 -1.25 -8.02 14.74
N GLU A 208 -0.59 -8.48 13.69
CA GLU A 208 0.85 -8.44 13.53
C GLU A 208 1.36 -7.04 13.17
N ILE A 209 0.74 -6.33 12.23
CA ILE A 209 1.26 -5.04 11.75
C ILE A 209 0.82 -3.87 12.66
N PHE A 210 -0.43 -3.87 13.12
CA PHE A 210 -1.02 -2.79 13.92
C PHE A 210 -0.72 -2.93 15.41
N ARG A 211 0.55 -3.17 15.71
CA ARG A 211 1.12 -3.09 17.06
C ARG A 211 1.66 -1.69 17.28
N GLU A 212 1.49 -1.16 18.48
CA GLU A 212 1.89 0.20 18.81
C GLU A 212 3.39 0.40 18.61
N GLU A 213 4.20 -0.59 19.00
CA GLU A 213 5.65 -0.52 18.86
C GLU A 213 6.17 -0.52 17.42
N ASN A 214 5.35 -0.99 16.46
CA ASN A 214 5.64 -0.96 15.03
C ASN A 214 5.19 0.36 14.35
N SER A 215 4.72 1.35 15.13
CA SER A 215 4.12 2.56 14.57
C SER A 215 5.03 3.79 14.60
N SER A 216 4.91 4.63 13.57
CA SER A 216 5.44 5.98 13.55
C SER A 216 4.31 6.97 13.29
N THR A 217 4.04 7.85 14.25
CA THR A 217 2.95 8.83 14.20
C THR A 217 3.49 10.24 14.00
N LEU A 218 2.92 10.98 13.06
CA LEU A 218 3.16 12.40 12.84
C LEU A 218 1.86 13.18 13.05
N TYR A 219 1.90 14.06 14.04
CA TYR A 219 0.90 15.10 14.23
C TYR A 219 1.37 16.37 13.54
N TYR A 220 0.56 16.89 12.63
CA TYR A 220 0.85 18.12 11.92
C TYR A 220 -0.20 19.17 12.27
N HIS A 221 0.18 20.15 13.08
CA HIS A 221 -0.70 21.21 13.55
C HIS A 221 -0.64 22.44 12.66
N ALA A 222 -1.80 22.97 12.32
CA ALA A 222 -1.98 24.27 11.73
C ALA A 222 -1.63 25.36 12.74
N LYS A 223 -0.67 26.22 12.38
CA LYS A 223 -0.48 27.51 13.02
C LYS A 223 -1.54 28.45 12.48
N ASN A 224 -2.61 28.65 13.26
CA ASN A 224 -3.52 29.76 13.01
C ASN A 224 -2.74 31.06 13.28
N ASN A 225 -2.59 31.90 12.24
CA ASN A 225 -2.12 33.27 12.40
C ASN A 225 -3.13 34.11 13.18
#